data_AF-A0A8I2FY59-F1
#
_entry.id   AF-A0A8I2FY59-F1
#
_cell.length_a   1.000
_cell.length_b   1.000
_cell.length_c   1.000
_cell.angle_alpha   90.00
_cell.angle_beta   90.00
_cell.angle_gamma   90.00
#
_symmetry.space_group_name_H-M   'P 1'
#
loop_
_entity.id
_entity.type
_entity.pdbx_description
1 polymer ?
#
loop_
_entity_poly.entity_id
_entity_poly.type
_entity_poly.pdbx_seq_one_letter_code
_entity_poly.pdbx_strand_id
1 'polypeptide(L)'
;MLSKPQFAFRVIIFLFICLMLTPKVFPYIFGNGSGGGYGNGEGSEEIIGNSNSTQIETLVIKGAVYFLDANSNIMAFLNRVEKSEIEKMDFQEAQKILECAARNMHLAASTYTELIRLAEQTPYNEKVIERLMVFDYPGFMAKHELNSIIFNETEGYLITGDITGVYKNISARFKTILDKITYIRGEINTGKFPPISQCWELSETCYQTLIFGQYLSMVFYNLKN
;
A
#
# COMPACT_ATOMS: atom_id res chain seq x y z
N MET A 1 25.76 9.78 -30.15
CA MET A 1 26.21 9.05 -28.94
C MET A 1 25.76 9.84 -27.72
N LEU A 2 24.87 9.29 -26.89
CA LEU A 2 24.48 9.91 -25.62
C LEU A 2 25.64 9.79 -24.63
N SER A 3 25.82 10.76 -23.74
CA SER A 3 26.84 10.67 -22.70
C SER A 3 26.48 9.55 -21.72
N LYS A 4 27.48 8.81 -21.23
CA LYS A 4 27.31 7.71 -20.25
C LYS A 4 26.34 8.03 -19.08
N PRO A 5 26.34 9.23 -18.46
CA PRO A 5 25.38 9.54 -17.39
C PRO A 5 23.93 9.63 -17.87
N GLN A 6 23.68 10.07 -19.11
CA GLN A 6 22.32 10.15 -19.67
C GLN A 6 21.74 8.77 -19.99
N PHE A 7 22.59 7.80 -20.33
CA PHE A 7 22.17 6.41 -20.52
C PHE A 7 21.84 5.74 -19.19
N ALA A 8 22.69 5.90 -18.17
CA ALA A 8 22.46 5.35 -16.84
C ALA A 8 21.17 5.89 -16.19
N PHE A 9 20.93 7.21 -16.28
CA PHE A 9 19.71 7.84 -15.78
C PHE A 9 18.44 7.31 -16.47
N ARG A 10 18.49 7.10 -17.80
CA ARG A 10 17.37 6.53 -18.56
C ARG A 10 17.12 5.06 -18.20
N VAL A 11 18.16 4.28 -17.95
CA VAL A 11 18.03 2.88 -17.52
C VAL A 11 17.41 2.80 -16.12
N ILE A 12 17.82 3.67 -15.19
CA ILE A 12 17.24 3.73 -13.83
C ILE A 12 15.78 4.17 -13.88
N ILE A 13 15.44 5.19 -14.66
CA ILE A 13 14.04 5.61 -14.85
C ILE A 13 13.23 4.51 -15.51
N PHE A 14 13.77 3.81 -16.51
CA PHE A 14 13.06 2.71 -17.17
C PHE A 14 12.87 1.51 -16.23
N LEU A 15 13.85 1.19 -15.37
CA LEU A 15 13.71 0.19 -14.31
C LEU A 15 12.68 0.61 -13.24
N PHE A 16 12.69 1.86 -12.82
CA PHE A 16 11.73 2.42 -11.87
C PHE A 16 10.31 2.43 -12.47
N ILE A 17 10.19 2.79 -13.75
CA ILE A 17 8.93 2.72 -14.51
C ILE A 17 8.49 1.25 -14.67
N CYS A 18 9.38 0.31 -14.99
CA CYS A 18 9.04 -1.12 -15.07
C CYS A 18 8.63 -1.72 -13.72
N LEU A 19 9.22 -1.28 -12.60
CA LEU A 19 8.81 -1.62 -11.24
C LEU A 19 7.46 -0.99 -10.86
N MET A 20 7.15 0.20 -11.39
CA MET A 20 5.89 0.90 -11.16
C MET A 20 4.76 0.49 -12.13
N LEU A 21 5.07 -0.12 -13.28
CA LEU A 21 4.13 -0.40 -14.39
C LEU A 21 3.56 -1.82 -14.44
N THR A 22 3.39 -2.50 -13.30
CA THR A 22 2.38 -3.57 -13.21
C THR A 22 1.28 -3.25 -12.22
N PRO A 23 0.45 -2.21 -12.45
CA PRO A 23 -0.70 -1.88 -11.61
C PRO A 23 -1.77 -3.00 -11.57
N LYS A 24 -1.69 -4.01 -12.46
CA LYS A 24 -2.57 -5.19 -12.43
C LYS A 24 -2.02 -6.38 -11.63
N VAL A 25 -0.71 -6.42 -11.39
CA VAL A 25 -0.07 -7.51 -10.62
C VAL A 25 -0.02 -7.15 -9.13
N PHE A 26 0.12 -5.86 -8.80
CA PHE A 26 0.29 -5.41 -7.43
C PHE A 26 -0.94 -5.64 -6.51
N PRO A 27 -2.20 -5.37 -6.92
CA PRO A 27 -3.37 -5.72 -6.11
C PRO A 27 -3.53 -7.23 -5.95
N TYR A 28 -3.16 -7.99 -7.00
CA TYR A 28 -3.19 -9.44 -6.99
C TYR A 28 -2.14 -10.02 -6.04
N ILE A 29 -1.00 -9.35 -5.88
CA ILE A 29 0.05 -9.65 -4.89
C ILE A 29 -0.47 -9.32 -3.46
N PHE A 30 -1.14 -8.19 -3.27
CA PHE A 30 -1.72 -7.77 -1.98
C PHE A 30 -2.84 -8.69 -1.46
N GLY A 31 -3.65 -9.23 -2.37
CA GLY A 31 -4.72 -10.18 -2.02
C GLY A 31 -4.25 -11.60 -1.80
N ASN A 32 -3.18 -12.03 -2.49
CA ASN A 32 -2.82 -13.44 -2.54
C ASN A 32 -2.43 -13.99 -1.18
N GLY A 33 -3.34 -14.73 -0.55
CA GLY A 33 -3.06 -15.45 0.70
C GLY A 33 -3.40 -14.70 2.00
N SER A 34 -3.74 -13.41 1.96
CA SER A 34 -4.19 -12.69 3.15
C SER A 34 -5.54 -13.24 3.67
N GLY A 35 -6.43 -13.63 2.75
CA GLY A 35 -7.65 -14.38 3.09
C GLY A 35 -7.38 -15.79 3.62
N GLY A 36 -6.22 -16.38 3.31
CA GLY A 36 -5.79 -17.69 3.81
C GLY A 36 -5.51 -17.70 5.31
N GLY A 37 -5.21 -16.53 5.89
CA GLY A 37 -5.06 -16.34 7.34
C GLY A 37 -6.36 -16.49 8.14
N TYR A 38 -7.51 -16.67 7.48
CA TYR A 38 -8.82 -16.78 8.10
C TYR A 38 -9.53 -18.07 7.65
N GLY A 39 -10.18 -18.77 8.57
CA GLY A 39 -10.97 -19.98 8.28
C GLY A 39 -10.76 -21.14 9.25
N ASN A 40 -11.63 -22.15 9.16
CA ASN A 40 -11.56 -23.35 9.99
C ASN A 40 -10.42 -24.23 9.45
N GLY A 41 -9.31 -24.37 10.18
CA GLY A 41 -8.03 -24.97 9.75
C GLY A 41 -8.04 -26.45 9.33
N GLU A 42 -9.16 -27.02 8.89
CA GLU A 42 -9.25 -28.37 8.33
C GLU A 42 -8.60 -28.39 6.95
N GLY A 43 -7.56 -29.22 6.84
CA GLY A 43 -6.73 -29.28 5.64
C GLY A 43 -7.42 -30.09 4.57
N SER A 44 -7.86 -29.42 3.52
CA SER A 44 -7.91 -29.98 2.18
C SER A 44 -7.78 -28.84 1.19
N GLU A 45 -6.80 -28.98 0.30
CA GLU A 45 -6.86 -28.36 -1.01
C GLU A 45 -8.25 -28.64 -1.60
N GLU A 46 -8.87 -27.58 -2.11
CA GLU A 46 -10.17 -27.55 -2.75
C GLU A 46 -11.47 -27.50 -1.92
N ILE A 47 -11.96 -26.24 -1.85
CA ILE A 47 -13.30 -25.75 -2.23
C ILE A 47 -14.45 -25.94 -1.19
N ILE A 48 -15.16 -24.80 -1.04
CA ILE A 48 -16.55 -24.58 -0.60
C ILE A 48 -16.69 -24.06 0.85
N GLY A 49 -16.77 -22.72 0.98
CA GLY A 49 -17.88 -22.18 1.75
C GLY A 49 -17.60 -21.35 3.00
N ASN A 50 -16.41 -20.79 3.24
CA ASN A 50 -16.35 -19.64 4.13
C ASN A 50 -16.42 -18.35 3.30
N SER A 51 -17.64 -17.87 3.03
CA SER A 51 -17.90 -16.63 2.28
C SER A 51 -17.04 -15.47 2.75
N ASN A 52 -16.70 -15.48 4.05
CA ASN A 52 -15.96 -14.42 4.70
C ASN A 52 -14.47 -14.38 4.30
N SER A 53 -13.80 -15.50 4.05
CA SER A 53 -12.37 -15.49 3.66
C SER A 53 -12.20 -14.95 2.23
N THR A 54 -13.04 -15.39 1.28
CA THR A 54 -13.10 -14.82 -0.07
C THR A 54 -13.46 -13.33 -0.05
N GLN A 55 -14.37 -12.93 0.85
CA GLN A 55 -14.75 -11.54 1.01
C GLN A 55 -13.63 -10.69 1.62
N ILE A 56 -12.88 -11.21 2.60
CA ILE A 56 -11.68 -10.56 3.16
C ILE A 56 -10.67 -10.29 2.05
N GLU A 57 -10.32 -11.28 1.25
CA GLU A 57 -9.39 -11.13 0.13
C GLU A 57 -9.90 -10.07 -0.88
N THR A 58 -11.19 -10.12 -1.21
CA THR A 58 -11.82 -9.13 -2.10
C THR A 58 -11.70 -7.71 -1.55
N LEU A 59 -11.93 -7.51 -0.24
CA LEU A 59 -11.83 -6.21 0.41
C LEU A 59 -10.38 -5.71 0.48
N VAL A 60 -9.42 -6.59 0.75
CA VAL A 60 -7.97 -6.26 0.71
C VAL A 60 -7.59 -5.77 -0.67
N ILE A 61 -7.93 -6.51 -1.73
CA ILE A 61 -7.65 -6.15 -3.12
C ILE A 61 -8.31 -4.81 -3.46
N LYS A 62 -9.62 -4.68 -3.17
CA LYS A 62 -10.39 -3.47 -3.49
C LYS A 62 -9.82 -2.23 -2.80
N GLY A 63 -9.49 -2.34 -1.51
CA GLY A 63 -8.88 -1.24 -0.77
C GLY A 63 -7.50 -0.87 -1.30
N ALA A 64 -6.68 -1.86 -1.68
CA ALA A 64 -5.38 -1.63 -2.29
C ALA A 64 -5.50 -0.93 -3.65
N VAL A 65 -6.46 -1.30 -4.50
CA VAL A 65 -6.73 -0.61 -5.79
C VAL A 65 -7.05 0.86 -5.56
N TYR A 66 -7.97 1.18 -4.64
CA TYR A 66 -8.29 2.58 -4.34
C TYR A 66 -7.08 3.35 -3.79
N PHE A 67 -6.27 2.72 -2.95
CA PHE A 67 -5.03 3.33 -2.47
C PHE A 67 -4.04 3.62 -3.61
N LEU A 68 -3.83 2.69 -4.54
CA LEU A 68 -2.95 2.88 -5.69
C LEU A 68 -3.44 3.99 -6.61
N ASP A 69 -4.75 4.07 -6.86
CA ASP A 69 -5.34 5.15 -7.65
C ASP A 69 -5.15 6.50 -6.94
N ALA A 70 -5.32 6.55 -5.62
CA ALA A 70 -5.03 7.76 -4.84
C ALA A 70 -3.54 8.13 -4.92
N ASN A 71 -2.63 7.17 -4.73
CA ASN A 71 -1.19 7.36 -4.82
C ASN A 71 -0.76 7.88 -6.19
N SER A 72 -1.32 7.33 -7.27
CA SER A 72 -1.07 7.81 -8.63
C SER A 72 -1.44 9.30 -8.80
N ASN A 73 -2.60 9.71 -8.29
CA ASN A 73 -3.01 11.11 -8.30
C ASN A 73 -2.10 11.99 -7.43
N ILE A 74 -1.67 11.51 -6.26
CA ILE A 74 -0.72 12.23 -5.39
C ILE A 74 0.60 12.45 -6.13
N MET A 75 1.16 11.43 -6.78
CA MET A 75 2.40 11.56 -7.56
C MET A 75 2.24 12.52 -8.73
N ALA A 76 1.09 12.51 -9.41
CA ALA A 76 0.78 13.48 -10.46
C ALA A 76 0.73 14.92 -9.92
N PHE A 77 0.17 15.12 -8.73
CA PHE A 77 0.17 16.41 -8.04
C PHE A 77 1.60 16.86 -7.66
N LEU A 78 2.40 15.98 -7.04
CA LEU A 78 3.77 16.30 -6.62
C LEU A 78 4.66 16.68 -7.81
N ASN A 79 4.54 15.98 -8.93
CA ASN A 79 5.22 16.34 -10.18
C ASN A 79 4.84 17.75 -10.67
N ARG A 80 3.60 18.19 -10.46
CA ARG A 80 3.19 19.58 -10.78
C ARG A 80 3.77 20.59 -9.80
N VAL A 81 3.89 20.24 -8.52
CA VAL A 81 4.58 21.07 -7.53
C VAL A 81 6.05 21.24 -7.91
N GLU A 82 6.74 20.17 -8.28
CA GLU A 82 8.16 20.23 -8.71
C GLU A 82 8.35 21.08 -9.97
N LYS A 83 7.45 20.96 -10.94
CA LYS A 83 7.51 21.76 -12.18
C LYS A 83 7.13 23.21 -12.00
N SER A 84 6.57 23.59 -10.84
CA SER A 84 5.98 24.91 -10.66
C SER A 84 6.99 26.08 -10.72
N GLU A 85 8.27 25.78 -10.53
CA GLU A 85 9.35 26.74 -10.68
C GLU A 85 9.63 27.09 -12.15
N ILE A 86 9.30 26.19 -13.07
CA ILE A 86 9.52 26.32 -14.52
C ILE A 86 8.21 26.71 -15.22
N GLU A 87 7.10 26.09 -14.81
CA GLU A 87 5.77 26.26 -15.36
C GLU A 87 4.87 26.87 -14.28
N LYS A 88 4.14 27.95 -14.59
CA LYS A 88 3.23 28.54 -13.60
C LYS A 88 2.18 27.50 -13.15
N MET A 89 2.03 27.29 -11.84
CA MET A 89 1.09 26.29 -11.32
C MET A 89 -0.36 26.61 -11.71
N ASP A 90 -1.03 25.64 -12.32
CA ASP A 90 -2.48 25.63 -12.49
C ASP A 90 -3.14 25.09 -11.22
N PHE A 91 -3.60 26.00 -10.36
CA PHE A 91 -4.26 25.66 -9.10
C PHE A 91 -5.59 24.92 -9.30
N GLN A 92 -6.33 25.19 -10.38
CA GLN A 92 -7.60 24.53 -10.65
C GLN A 92 -7.38 23.06 -10.98
N GLU A 93 -6.37 22.78 -11.80
CA GLU A 93 -5.99 21.42 -12.15
C GLU A 93 -5.36 20.67 -10.97
N ALA A 94 -4.52 21.33 -10.19
CA ALA A 94 -3.98 20.78 -8.94
C ALA A 94 -5.11 20.39 -7.96
N GLN A 95 -6.13 21.24 -7.82
CA GLN A 95 -7.30 20.97 -7.00
C GLN A 95 -8.05 19.72 -7.46
N LYS A 96 -8.32 19.58 -8.77
CA LYS A 96 -9.00 18.40 -9.33
C LYS A 96 -8.26 17.10 -9.05
N ILE A 97 -6.93 17.10 -9.20
CA ILE A 97 -6.10 15.92 -8.93
C ILE A 97 -6.17 15.55 -7.45
N LEU A 98 -6.05 16.52 -6.55
CA LEU A 98 -6.14 16.28 -5.11
C LEU A 98 -7.55 15.84 -4.68
N GLU A 99 -8.60 16.29 -5.35
CA GLU A 99 -9.97 15.81 -5.14
C GLU A 99 -10.14 14.34 -5.52
N CYS A 100 -9.58 13.95 -6.66
CA CYS A 100 -9.53 12.54 -7.07
C CYS A 100 -8.73 11.69 -6.07
N ALA A 101 -7.57 12.16 -5.62
CA ALA A 101 -6.76 11.50 -4.60
C ALA A 101 -7.54 11.33 -3.29
N ALA A 102 -8.15 12.40 -2.77
CA ALA A 102 -8.92 12.39 -1.53
C ALA A 102 -10.10 11.42 -1.60
N ARG A 103 -10.86 11.42 -2.70
CA ARG A 103 -11.99 10.52 -2.91
C ARG A 103 -11.55 9.05 -2.87
N ASN A 104 -10.50 8.70 -3.60
CA ASN A 104 -9.99 7.33 -3.64
C ASN A 104 -9.40 6.90 -2.30
N MET A 105 -8.68 7.78 -1.60
CA MET A 105 -8.17 7.48 -0.26
C MET A 105 -9.30 7.26 0.75
N HIS A 106 -10.39 8.04 0.65
CA HIS A 106 -11.58 7.83 1.48
C HIS A 106 -12.24 6.48 1.20
N LEU A 107 -12.35 6.07 -0.08
CA LEU A 107 -12.85 4.75 -0.46
C LEU A 107 -11.94 3.62 0.06
N ALA A 108 -10.62 3.79 0.02
CA ALA A 108 -9.65 2.84 0.58
C ALA A 108 -9.84 2.68 2.10
N ALA A 109 -9.91 3.79 2.84
CA ALA A 109 -10.12 3.79 4.29
C ALA A 109 -11.47 3.17 4.69
N SER A 110 -12.55 3.48 3.96
CA SER A 110 -13.87 2.89 4.18
C SER A 110 -13.87 1.38 3.91
N THR A 111 -13.21 0.95 2.83
CA THR A 111 -13.06 -0.48 2.50
C THR A 111 -12.29 -1.23 3.59
N TYR A 112 -11.21 -0.64 4.12
CA TYR A 112 -10.44 -1.24 5.21
C TYR A 112 -11.19 -1.22 6.55
N THR A 113 -12.09 -0.28 6.77
CA THR A 113 -12.97 -0.28 7.95
C THR A 113 -13.91 -1.49 7.92
N GLU A 114 -14.51 -1.77 6.76
CA GLU A 114 -15.34 -2.97 6.58
C GLU A 114 -14.52 -4.27 6.65
N LEU A 115 -13.31 -4.28 6.08
CA LEU A 115 -12.36 -5.40 6.18
C LEU A 115 -12.06 -5.73 7.65
N ILE A 116 -11.70 -4.73 8.46
CA ILE A 116 -11.39 -4.92 9.88
C ILE A 116 -12.61 -5.49 10.61
N ARG A 117 -13.81 -4.94 10.37
CA ARG A 117 -15.05 -5.42 10.97
C ARG A 117 -15.29 -6.90 10.66
N LEU A 118 -15.07 -7.31 9.41
CA LEU A 118 -15.22 -8.71 8.99
C LEU A 118 -14.13 -9.62 9.57
N ALA A 119 -12.88 -9.14 9.57
CA ALA A 119 -11.73 -9.85 10.13
C ALA A 119 -11.89 -10.13 11.63
N GLU A 120 -12.38 -9.17 12.42
CA GLU A 120 -12.62 -9.33 13.85
C GLU A 120 -13.71 -10.37 14.16
N GLN A 121 -14.59 -10.66 13.21
CA GLN A 121 -15.67 -11.63 13.33
C GLN A 121 -15.30 -13.01 12.74
N THR A 122 -14.14 -13.11 12.11
CA THR A 122 -13.71 -14.33 11.40
C THR A 122 -12.54 -14.96 12.13
N PRO A 123 -12.64 -16.22 12.58
CA PRO A 123 -11.53 -16.91 13.23
C PRO A 123 -10.30 -17.00 12.32
N TYR A 124 -9.11 -16.92 12.92
CA TYR A 124 -7.87 -17.15 12.21
C TYR A 124 -7.71 -18.62 11.81
N ASN A 125 -7.01 -18.85 10.70
CA ASN A 125 -6.55 -20.16 10.28
C ASN A 125 -5.28 -20.51 11.06
N GLU A 126 -5.42 -21.35 12.08
CA GLU A 126 -4.34 -21.74 13.00
C GLU A 126 -3.08 -22.22 12.27
N LYS A 127 -3.21 -23.02 11.20
CA LYS A 127 -2.06 -23.49 10.42
C LYS A 127 -1.27 -22.37 9.77
N VAL A 128 -1.95 -21.33 9.31
CA VAL A 128 -1.27 -20.15 8.73
C VAL A 128 -0.59 -19.35 9.83
N ILE A 129 -1.25 -19.19 10.99
CA ILE A 129 -0.64 -18.51 12.14
C ILE A 129 0.61 -19.25 12.60
N GLU A 130 0.56 -20.57 12.77
CA GLU A 130 1.73 -21.39 13.14
C GLU A 130 2.88 -21.22 12.13
N ARG A 131 2.59 -21.23 10.83
CA ARG A 131 3.59 -20.99 9.78
C ARG A 131 4.18 -19.58 9.85
N LEU A 132 3.39 -18.56 10.15
CA LEU A 132 3.86 -17.18 10.32
C LEU A 132 4.76 -17.04 11.55
N MET A 133 4.47 -17.75 12.64
CA MET A 133 5.25 -17.68 13.89
C MET A 133 6.65 -18.30 13.76
N VAL A 134 6.80 -19.33 12.93
CA VAL A 134 8.09 -20.03 12.72
C VAL A 134 8.81 -19.59 11.44
N PHE A 135 8.30 -18.59 10.74
CA PHE A 135 8.90 -18.06 9.52
C PHE A 135 10.27 -17.42 9.81
N ASP A 136 11.26 -17.67 8.95
CA ASP A 136 12.60 -17.08 9.08
C ASP A 136 12.62 -15.62 8.59
N TYR A 137 12.09 -14.69 9.40
CA TYR A 137 12.07 -13.26 9.08
C TYR A 137 13.47 -12.68 8.88
N PRO A 138 14.48 -12.94 9.75
CA PRO A 138 15.82 -12.38 9.56
C PRO A 138 16.48 -12.86 8.27
N GLY A 139 16.40 -14.17 7.98
CA GLY A 139 16.94 -14.73 6.73
C GLY A 139 16.20 -14.23 5.50
N PHE A 140 14.87 -14.08 5.58
CA PHE A 140 14.06 -13.53 4.50
C PHE A 140 14.39 -12.07 4.20
N MET A 141 14.50 -11.24 5.25
CA MET A 141 14.88 -9.83 5.15
C MET A 141 16.25 -9.68 4.46
N ALA A 142 17.24 -10.45 4.91
CA ALA A 142 18.60 -10.41 4.37
C ALA A 142 18.66 -10.88 2.92
N LYS A 143 17.95 -11.98 2.59
CA LYS A 143 17.90 -12.55 1.24
C LYS A 143 17.32 -11.59 0.21
N HIS A 144 16.34 -10.78 0.61
CA HIS A 144 15.62 -9.88 -0.29
C HIS A 144 16.05 -8.41 -0.16
N GLU A 145 17.09 -8.12 0.64
CA GLU A 145 17.62 -6.77 0.86
C GLU A 145 16.51 -5.76 1.27
N LEU A 146 15.60 -6.20 2.16
CA LEU A 146 14.44 -5.41 2.54
C LEU A 146 14.83 -4.28 3.50
N ASN A 147 14.11 -3.15 3.43
CA ASN A 147 14.28 -2.05 4.37
C ASN A 147 13.94 -2.53 5.79
N SER A 148 14.95 -2.56 6.66
CA SER A 148 14.81 -3.16 8.00
C SER A 148 13.79 -2.44 8.88
N ILE A 149 13.64 -1.12 8.76
CA ILE A 149 12.69 -0.36 9.59
C ILE A 149 11.26 -0.79 9.26
N ILE A 150 10.90 -0.84 7.97
CA ILE A 150 9.55 -1.21 7.54
C ILE A 150 9.33 -2.72 7.69
N PHE A 151 10.35 -3.55 7.42
CA PHE A 151 10.22 -4.99 7.53
C PHE A 151 10.07 -5.46 8.97
N ASN A 152 10.79 -4.85 9.93
CA ASN A 152 10.61 -5.16 11.35
C ASN A 152 9.19 -4.82 11.85
N GLU A 153 8.58 -3.77 11.29
CA GLU A 153 7.17 -3.47 11.56
C GLU A 153 6.25 -4.57 11.00
N THR A 154 6.50 -5.04 9.78
CA THR A 154 5.78 -6.17 9.18
C THR A 154 5.94 -7.44 10.04
N GLU A 155 7.17 -7.77 10.41
CA GLU A 155 7.50 -8.91 11.29
C GLU A 155 6.74 -8.83 12.61
N GLY A 156 6.71 -7.66 13.27
CA GLY A 156 6.05 -7.51 14.57
C GLY A 156 4.58 -7.94 14.58
N TYR A 157 3.85 -7.70 13.48
CA TYR A 157 2.48 -8.20 13.34
C TYR A 157 2.44 -9.69 12.97
N LEU A 158 3.25 -10.10 11.99
CA LEU A 158 3.14 -11.43 11.42
C LEU A 158 3.65 -12.52 12.38
N ILE A 159 4.75 -12.27 13.10
CA ILE A 159 5.32 -13.23 14.07
C ILE A 159 4.38 -13.51 15.25
N THR A 160 3.47 -12.58 15.55
CA THR A 160 2.44 -12.74 16.59
C THR A 160 1.10 -13.25 16.04
N GLY A 161 1.00 -13.43 14.71
CA GLY A 161 -0.24 -13.83 14.05
C GLY A 161 -1.30 -12.72 13.98
N ASP A 162 -0.96 -11.46 14.26
CA ASP A 162 -1.92 -10.36 14.31
C ASP A 162 -2.22 -9.76 12.93
N ILE A 163 -2.87 -10.55 12.07
CA ILE A 163 -3.26 -10.13 10.72
C ILE A 163 -4.30 -9.00 10.77
N THR A 164 -5.18 -8.98 11.77
CA THR A 164 -6.15 -7.89 11.94
C THR A 164 -5.44 -6.58 12.33
N GLY A 165 -4.40 -6.65 13.16
CA GLY A 165 -3.51 -5.53 13.48
C GLY A 165 -2.87 -4.90 12.24
N VAL A 166 -2.46 -5.73 11.27
CA VAL A 166 -1.98 -5.26 9.96
C VAL A 166 -3.02 -4.37 9.27
N TYR A 167 -4.27 -4.82 9.19
CA TYR A 167 -5.34 -4.05 8.53
C TYR A 167 -5.64 -2.76 9.28
N LYS A 168 -5.62 -2.78 10.62
CA LYS A 168 -5.76 -1.58 11.45
C LYS A 168 -4.64 -0.57 11.18
N ASN A 169 -3.40 -1.02 11.07
CA ASN A 169 -2.26 -0.17 10.76
C ASN A 169 -2.39 0.48 9.37
N ILE A 170 -2.74 -0.31 8.33
CA ILE A 170 -2.96 0.22 6.98
C ILE A 170 -4.10 1.26 6.97
N SER A 171 -5.20 0.98 7.66
CA SER A 171 -6.32 1.91 7.78
C SER A 171 -5.92 3.22 8.47
N ALA A 172 -5.10 3.15 9.52
CA ALA A 172 -4.57 4.33 10.20
C ALA A 172 -3.69 5.17 9.25
N ARG A 173 -2.80 4.53 8.49
CA ARG A 173 -1.97 5.20 7.47
C ARG A 173 -2.81 5.89 6.39
N PHE A 174 -3.88 5.25 5.91
CA PHE A 174 -4.80 5.88 4.96
C PHE A 174 -5.46 7.14 5.51
N LYS A 175 -5.83 7.15 6.80
CA LYS A 175 -6.35 8.36 7.46
C LYS A 175 -5.30 9.46 7.51
N THR A 176 -4.07 9.13 7.93
CA THR A 176 -2.95 10.09 7.92
C THR A 176 -2.69 10.68 6.53
N ILE A 177 -2.74 9.86 5.48
CA ILE A 177 -2.60 10.33 4.09
C ILE A 177 -3.76 11.26 3.71
N LEU A 178 -5.00 10.89 4.05
CA LEU A 178 -6.19 11.70 3.77
C LEU A 178 -6.13 13.07 4.48
N ASP A 179 -5.66 13.10 5.72
CA ASP A 179 -5.51 14.34 6.49
C ASP A 179 -4.48 15.26 5.83
N LYS A 180 -3.34 14.72 5.39
CA LYS A 180 -2.32 15.47 4.63
C LYS A 180 -2.85 15.99 3.30
N ILE A 181 -3.59 15.18 2.54
CA ILE A 181 -4.26 15.62 1.30
C ILE A 181 -5.22 16.77 1.61
N THR A 182 -6.00 16.66 2.68
CA THR A 182 -6.98 17.67 3.08
C THR A 182 -6.31 19.00 3.45
N TYR A 183 -5.22 18.95 4.21
CA TYR A 183 -4.42 20.14 4.52
C TYR A 183 -3.88 20.80 3.24
N ILE A 184 -3.23 20.04 2.36
CA ILE A 184 -2.67 20.55 1.10
C ILE A 184 -3.76 21.15 0.20
N ARG A 185 -4.93 20.51 0.13
CA ARG A 185 -6.10 21.05 -0.58
C ARG A 185 -6.53 22.41 -0.02
N GLY A 186 -6.49 22.59 1.29
CA GLY A 186 -6.77 23.86 1.94
C GLY A 186 -5.88 24.99 1.40
N GLU A 187 -4.57 24.76 1.32
CA GLU A 187 -3.62 25.73 0.76
C GLU A 187 -3.91 26.03 -0.71
N ILE A 188 -4.07 24.99 -1.53
CA ILE A 188 -4.37 25.12 -2.97
C ILE A 188 -5.66 25.90 -3.22
N ASN A 189 -6.71 25.67 -2.43
CA ASN A 189 -7.99 26.39 -2.54
C ASN A 189 -7.87 27.89 -2.21
N THR A 190 -6.83 28.28 -1.46
CA THR A 190 -6.52 29.70 -1.20
C THR A 190 -5.56 30.30 -2.22
N GLY A 191 -5.21 29.56 -3.27
CA GLY A 191 -4.25 29.99 -4.29
C GLY A 191 -2.80 30.01 -3.79
N LYS A 192 -2.50 29.25 -2.73
CA LYS A 192 -1.16 29.16 -2.14
C LYS A 192 -0.51 27.84 -2.46
N PHE A 193 0.81 27.88 -2.61
CA PHE A 193 1.61 26.67 -2.66
C PHE A 193 1.62 26.01 -1.27
N PRO A 194 1.39 24.69 -1.19
CA PRO A 194 1.59 23.98 0.05
C PRO A 194 3.09 24.02 0.44
N PRO A 195 3.40 23.98 1.73
CA PRO A 195 4.78 23.80 2.19
C PRO A 195 5.39 22.53 1.59
N ILE A 196 6.61 22.64 1.05
CA ILE A 196 7.34 21.51 0.45
C ILE A 196 7.50 20.36 1.46
N SER A 197 7.69 20.65 2.75
CA SER A 197 7.74 19.63 3.80
C SER A 197 6.47 18.78 3.87
N GLN A 198 5.28 19.38 3.71
CA GLN A 198 4.01 18.65 3.72
C GLN A 198 3.85 17.77 2.48
N CYS A 199 4.35 18.22 1.33
CA CYS A 199 4.42 17.41 0.12
C CYS A 199 5.36 16.21 0.29
N TRP A 200 6.54 16.40 0.88
CA TRP A 200 7.48 15.32 1.18
C TRP A 200 6.91 14.31 2.17
N GLU A 201 6.35 14.77 3.28
CA GLU A 201 5.73 13.89 4.28
C GLU A 201 4.58 13.07 3.69
N LEU A 202 3.76 13.68 2.80
CA LEU A 202 2.71 12.97 2.08
C LEU A 202 3.30 11.86 1.20
N SER A 203 4.32 12.19 0.41
CA SER A 203 5.02 11.25 -0.47
C SER A 203 5.62 10.09 0.33
N GLU A 204 6.36 10.40 1.40
CA GLU A 204 6.98 9.43 2.28
C GLU A 204 5.94 8.49 2.91
N THR A 205 4.84 9.03 3.44
CA THR A 205 3.77 8.21 4.05
C THR A 205 3.17 7.25 3.02
N CYS A 206 2.95 7.71 1.78
CA CYS A 206 2.49 6.85 0.69
C CYS A 206 3.48 5.74 0.37
N TYR A 207 4.78 6.05 0.24
CA TYR A 207 5.83 5.07 -0.05
C TYR A 207 5.97 4.03 1.06
N GLN A 208 6.02 4.46 2.32
CA GLN A 208 6.10 3.54 3.46
C GLN A 208 4.90 2.59 3.50
N THR A 209 3.69 3.11 3.25
CA THR A 209 2.46 2.30 3.21
C THR A 209 2.50 1.29 2.07
N LEU A 210 2.98 1.69 0.89
CA LEU A 210 3.13 0.82 -0.27
C LEU A 210 4.12 -0.32 0.00
N ILE A 211 5.29 0.01 0.55
CA ILE A 211 6.37 -0.95 0.85
C ILE A 211 5.93 -1.92 1.95
N PHE A 212 5.31 -1.43 3.03
CA PHE A 212 4.76 -2.27 4.09
C PHE A 212 3.78 -3.31 3.52
N GLY A 213 2.88 -2.84 2.65
CA GLY A 213 1.98 -3.67 1.87
C GLY A 213 2.63 -4.76 1.03
N GLN A 214 3.67 -4.37 0.29
CA GLN A 214 4.45 -5.29 -0.53
C GLN A 214 5.13 -6.37 0.31
N TYR A 215 5.69 -6.00 1.47
CA TYR A 215 6.39 -6.95 2.35
C TYR A 215 5.44 -8.00 2.93
N LEU A 216 4.25 -7.59 3.37
CA LEU A 216 3.19 -8.52 3.79
C LEU A 216 2.91 -9.55 2.70
N SER A 217 2.71 -9.06 1.48
CA SER A 217 2.39 -9.90 0.32
C SER A 217 3.51 -10.90 0.00
N MET A 218 4.77 -10.45 0.09
CA MET A 218 5.94 -11.29 -0.11
C MET A 218 6.00 -12.42 0.91
N VAL A 219 5.72 -12.15 2.19
CA VAL A 219 5.68 -13.19 3.23
C VAL A 219 4.55 -14.18 2.96
N PHE A 220 3.32 -13.72 2.71
CA PHE A 220 2.19 -14.61 2.43
C PHE A 220 2.38 -15.46 1.16
N TYR A 221 3.09 -14.96 0.16
CA TYR A 221 3.47 -15.71 -1.04
C TYR A 221 4.55 -16.77 -0.78
N ASN A 222 5.43 -16.57 0.23
CA ASN A 222 6.49 -17.52 0.62
C ASN A 222 6.07 -18.50 1.73
N LEU A 223 4.96 -18.22 2.43
CA LEU A 223 4.05 -19.28 2.85
C LEU A 223 3.45 -19.90 1.56
N LYS A 224 2.34 -20.64 1.47
CA LYS A 224 1.88 -21.27 0.19
C LYS A 224 2.87 -22.21 -0.54
N ASN A 225 4.00 -21.73 -1.08
CA ASN A 225 5.16 -22.51 -1.53
C ASN A 225 5.86 -23.21 -0.35
#